data_AF-A0A3N5TKL7-F1
#
_entry.id   AF-A0A3N5TKL7-F1
#
_cell.length_a   1.000
_cell.length_b   1.000
_cell.length_c   1.000
_cell.angle_alpha   90.00
_cell.angle_beta   90.00
_cell.angle_gamma   90.00
#
_symmetry.space_group_name_H-M   'P 1'
#
loop_
_entity.id
_entity.type
_entity.pdbx_description
1 polymer ?
#
loop_
_entity_poly.entity_id
_entity_poly.type
_entity_poly.pdbx_seq_one_letter_code
_entity_poly.pdbx_strand_id
1 'polypeptide(L)'
;MLKRMGLVLLILLFAVEASQGADEVISKITILGNVKVEEGAIRGAIKSREDRPFSIDQVREDLRSIFALGFFTDVQVDIKATPKGREVIFIVVEKPSIREIVIKGNQKVKVDDIKEKMTLTPRSILNLEKVKENVEQIRRLYFAKGYYGVKVQDRIDSLETNEVVVTFEITEGPKGHIKKISFKGNKHLKSSELRGVMTTKEWTVLSWLMKTGILDEDILKNDIQLLTAYYIDHGFLDAKVSDPKIDLQDPKRIRIEIEVTEGPQYRIGTIDFKGDLLTTKEDLFKVLKIKRRDAYRNSEVRKDVSALTEKFANQGYAYVEINPEPAIDAKTLTGDLTFETEQKQSVFFEKLRITGNTKTRDKVVRRELLVAEGELYNATDLNLSRDRLKRTGYFKEIDFASSRGSADDRINLDVKVEEAPTGALSFGIGYSSLDKVIGSASVSDRNLFGLGYSGSLKFSLGRLTKNFRLSLTDPYFLGYRYSVGTDLYYETR
;
A
#
# COMPACT_ATOMS: atom_id res chain seq x y z
N MET A 1 48.81 -39.11 -17.95
CA MET A 1 48.78 -39.67 -19.32
C MET A 1 47.70 -38.89 -20.09
N LEU A 2 48.03 -37.84 -20.88
CA LEU A 2 48.42 -37.89 -22.31
C LEU A 2 47.48 -38.82 -23.12
N LYS A 3 46.77 -38.44 -24.19
CA LYS A 3 47.08 -37.64 -25.41
C LYS A 3 45.73 -37.43 -26.17
N ARG A 4 45.45 -36.24 -26.73
CA ARG A 4 45.56 -35.83 -28.17
C ARG A 4 44.78 -36.73 -29.17
N MET A 5 43.79 -36.27 -29.95
CA MET A 5 43.79 -35.32 -31.10
C MET A 5 43.71 -36.07 -32.45
N GLY A 6 42.82 -35.62 -33.33
CA GLY A 6 42.69 -36.02 -34.75
C GLY A 6 41.27 -35.66 -35.23
N LEU A 7 40.97 -34.47 -35.75
CA LEU A 7 41.46 -33.82 -36.98
C LEU A 7 41.30 -34.73 -38.21
N VAL A 8 40.15 -34.64 -38.88
CA VAL A 8 40.05 -34.93 -40.31
C VAL A 8 39.63 -33.64 -40.99
N LEU A 9 40.65 -32.98 -41.52
CA LEU A 9 40.58 -31.86 -42.44
C LEU A 9 40.43 -32.49 -43.84
N LEU A 10 39.26 -32.34 -44.47
CA LEU A 10 39.13 -32.53 -45.91
C LEU A 10 38.79 -31.17 -46.53
N ILE A 11 39.83 -30.49 -46.99
CA ILE A 11 39.73 -29.32 -47.87
C ILE A 11 39.29 -29.84 -49.23
N LEU A 12 38.09 -29.44 -49.67
CA LEU A 12 37.69 -29.46 -51.06
C LEU A 12 37.47 -28.01 -51.49
N LEU A 13 38.55 -27.45 -52.06
CA LEU A 13 38.49 -26.29 -52.93
C LEU A 13 37.72 -26.70 -54.19
N PHE A 14 36.61 -26.05 -54.49
CA PHE A 14 36.18 -25.86 -55.87
C PHE A 14 35.49 -24.50 -56.05
N ALA A 15 36.07 -23.74 -56.95
CA ALA A 15 35.56 -22.64 -57.76
C ALA A 15 34.44 -21.75 -57.16
N VAL A 16 34.84 -20.53 -56.82
CA VAL A 16 33.93 -19.37 -56.82
C VAL A 16 33.58 -19.09 -58.28
N GLU A 17 32.48 -19.67 -58.75
CA GLU A 17 31.72 -19.09 -59.85
C GLU A 17 30.80 -18.04 -59.25
N ALA A 18 31.16 -16.77 -59.49
CA ALA A 18 30.29 -15.64 -59.25
C ALA A 18 29.11 -15.71 -60.24
N SER A 19 28.12 -16.54 -59.91
CA SER A 19 26.79 -16.49 -60.49
C SER A 19 26.11 -15.21 -59.97
N GLN A 20 26.01 -14.19 -60.82
CA GLN A 20 25.08 -13.08 -60.60
C GLN A 20 23.68 -13.66 -60.40
N GLY A 21 23.09 -13.35 -59.26
CA GLY A 21 21.85 -13.96 -58.77
C GLY A 21 20.71 -13.79 -59.76
N ALA A 22 20.17 -14.91 -60.22
CA ALA A 22 18.74 -14.96 -60.43
C ALA A 22 18.09 -14.61 -59.07
N ASP A 23 17.14 -13.67 -59.06
CA ASP A 23 16.27 -13.46 -57.91
C ASP A 23 15.56 -14.78 -57.63
N GLU A 24 16.15 -15.61 -56.77
CA GLU A 24 15.54 -16.87 -56.36
C GLU A 24 14.25 -16.50 -55.64
N VAL A 25 13.13 -16.93 -56.19
CA VAL A 25 11.82 -16.68 -55.58
C VAL A 25 11.47 -17.80 -54.61
N ILE A 26 10.65 -17.49 -53.62
CA ILE A 26 10.05 -18.49 -52.74
C ILE A 26 9.00 -19.25 -53.56
N SER A 27 9.29 -20.51 -53.90
CA SER A 27 8.41 -21.33 -54.72
C SER A 27 7.22 -21.86 -53.94
N LYS A 28 7.40 -22.13 -52.64
CA LYS A 28 6.36 -22.64 -51.74
C LYS A 28 6.75 -22.44 -50.28
N ILE A 29 5.77 -22.16 -49.42
CA ILE A 29 5.94 -22.19 -47.97
C ILE A 29 5.14 -23.34 -47.40
N THR A 30 5.81 -24.26 -46.73
CA THR A 30 5.19 -25.44 -46.10
C THR A 30 5.38 -25.35 -44.59
N ILE A 31 4.31 -25.59 -43.82
CA ILE A 31 4.37 -25.65 -42.35
C ILE A 31 4.09 -27.09 -41.95
N LEU A 32 4.94 -27.66 -41.10
CA LEU A 32 4.85 -29.04 -40.61
C LEU A 32 4.89 -29.08 -39.09
N GLY A 33 4.11 -29.99 -38.49
CA GLY A 33 4.14 -30.25 -37.06
C GLY A 33 3.10 -29.48 -36.23
N ASN A 34 2.30 -28.61 -36.84
CA ASN A 34 1.13 -28.02 -36.20
C ASN A 34 -0.03 -29.03 -36.17
N VAL A 35 -0.70 -29.14 -35.02
CA VAL A 35 -1.80 -30.06 -34.75
C VAL A 35 -3.00 -29.29 -34.20
N LYS A 36 -2.82 -28.53 -33.12
CA LYS A 36 -3.87 -27.71 -32.51
C LYS A 36 -3.85 -26.26 -33.00
N VAL A 37 -2.68 -25.75 -33.39
CA VAL A 37 -2.53 -24.40 -33.91
C VAL A 37 -2.90 -24.39 -35.40
N GLU A 38 -3.85 -23.53 -35.78
CA GLU A 38 -4.24 -23.38 -37.17
C GLU A 38 -3.08 -22.82 -38.01
N GLU A 39 -2.87 -23.41 -39.18
CA GLU A 39 -1.80 -23.01 -40.11
C GLU A 39 -1.92 -21.52 -40.50
N GLY A 40 -3.14 -20.99 -40.60
CA GLY A 40 -3.40 -19.59 -40.89
C GLY A 40 -2.81 -18.62 -39.86
N ALA A 41 -2.77 -19.00 -38.58
CA ALA A 41 -2.17 -18.18 -37.52
C ALA A 41 -0.64 -18.10 -37.67
N ILE A 42 -0.02 -19.21 -38.07
CA ILE A 42 1.43 -19.29 -38.34
C ILE A 42 1.76 -18.49 -39.60
N ARG A 43 0.96 -18.64 -40.66
CA ARG A 43 1.10 -17.87 -41.91
C ARG A 43 0.89 -16.36 -41.71
N GLY A 44 0.05 -15.96 -40.78
CA GLY A 44 -0.16 -14.56 -40.43
C GLY A 44 1.05 -13.92 -39.73
N ALA A 45 1.88 -14.72 -39.06
CA ALA A 45 3.06 -14.25 -38.34
C ALA A 45 4.30 -14.07 -39.22
N ILE A 46 4.33 -14.69 -40.41
CA ILE A 46 5.45 -14.61 -41.35
C ILE A 46 5.24 -13.50 -42.40
N LYS A 47 6.31 -12.82 -42.78
CA LYS A 47 6.28 -11.81 -43.86
C LYS A 47 6.69 -12.40 -45.21
N SER A 48 7.41 -13.51 -45.24
CA SER A 48 7.70 -14.26 -46.47
C SER A 48 6.41 -14.70 -47.16
N ARG A 49 6.38 -14.57 -48.49
CA ARG A 49 5.26 -15.02 -49.32
C ARG A 49 5.76 -15.78 -50.53
N GLU A 50 4.93 -16.68 -51.02
CA GLU A 50 5.15 -17.38 -52.29
C GLU A 50 5.24 -16.34 -53.42
N ASP A 51 6.05 -16.66 -54.44
CA ASP A 51 6.35 -15.81 -55.60
C ASP A 51 7.01 -14.46 -55.28
N ARG A 52 7.61 -14.31 -54.09
CA ARG A 52 8.44 -13.15 -53.70
C ARG A 52 9.93 -13.49 -53.65
N PRO A 53 10.83 -12.49 -53.74
CA PRO A 53 12.27 -12.73 -53.61
C PRO A 53 12.60 -13.43 -52.30
N PHE A 54 13.41 -14.48 -52.39
CA PHE A 54 13.91 -15.22 -51.24
C PHE A 54 14.97 -14.37 -50.53
N SER A 55 14.80 -14.18 -49.22
CA SER A 55 15.80 -13.53 -48.36
C SER A 55 16.01 -14.37 -47.11
N ILE A 56 17.26 -14.77 -46.87
CA ILE A 56 17.63 -15.56 -45.69
C ILE A 56 17.40 -14.77 -44.39
N ASP A 57 17.58 -13.45 -44.43
CA ASP A 57 17.36 -12.59 -43.27
C ASP A 57 15.87 -12.46 -42.95
N GLN A 58 15.02 -12.40 -43.99
CA GLN A 58 13.57 -12.40 -43.80
C GLN A 58 13.09 -13.74 -43.23
N VAL A 59 13.61 -14.87 -43.71
CA VAL A 59 13.27 -16.21 -43.18
C VAL A 59 13.70 -16.34 -41.71
N ARG A 60 14.85 -15.79 -41.32
CA ARG A 60 15.29 -15.77 -39.92
C ARG A 60 14.36 -14.93 -39.03
N GLU A 61 13.88 -13.79 -39.54
CA GLU A 61 12.94 -12.93 -38.81
C GLU A 61 11.55 -13.56 -38.71
N ASP A 62 11.13 -14.28 -39.74
CA ASP A 62 9.89 -15.07 -39.74
C ASP A 62 9.95 -16.21 -38.73
N LEU A 63 11.08 -16.92 -38.63
CA LEU A 63 11.32 -17.93 -37.58
C LEU A 63 11.16 -17.32 -36.18
N ARG A 64 11.76 -16.15 -35.93
CA ARG A 64 11.61 -15.42 -34.66
C ARG A 64 10.17 -15.01 -34.40
N SER A 65 9.44 -14.59 -35.44
CA SER A 65 8.05 -14.18 -35.34
C SER A 65 7.14 -15.37 -34.99
N ILE A 66 7.37 -16.53 -35.60
CA ILE A 66 6.66 -17.77 -35.24
C ILE A 66 6.97 -18.17 -33.79
N PHE A 67 8.24 -18.11 -33.38
CA PHE A 67 8.62 -18.42 -32.00
C PHE A 67 7.99 -17.45 -30.99
N ALA A 68 7.90 -16.16 -31.35
CA ALA A 68 7.28 -15.10 -30.53
C ALA A 68 5.77 -15.27 -30.33
N LEU A 69 5.08 -16.09 -31.15
CA LEU A 69 3.69 -16.48 -30.89
C LEU A 69 3.56 -17.25 -29.55
N GLY A 70 4.64 -17.83 -29.04
CA GLY A 70 4.68 -18.47 -27.73
C GLY A 70 4.04 -19.85 -27.67
N PHE A 71 3.49 -20.36 -28.77
CA PHE A 71 2.79 -21.65 -28.88
C PHE A 71 3.73 -22.85 -29.11
N PHE A 72 4.99 -22.62 -29.45
CA PHE A 72 5.91 -23.67 -29.89
C PHE A 72 7.11 -23.81 -28.94
N THR A 73 7.52 -25.05 -28.68
CA THR A 73 8.70 -25.41 -27.90
C THR A 73 9.96 -25.28 -28.75
N ASP A 74 9.85 -25.62 -30.03
CA ASP A 74 10.92 -25.52 -31.02
C ASP A 74 10.35 -25.10 -32.37
N VAL A 75 11.13 -24.32 -33.12
CA VAL A 75 10.80 -23.86 -34.48
C VAL A 75 12.07 -23.96 -35.31
N GLN A 76 12.05 -24.86 -36.28
CA GLN A 76 13.15 -25.06 -37.22
C GLN A 76 12.71 -24.65 -38.62
N VAL A 77 13.69 -24.33 -39.46
CA VAL A 77 13.46 -24.03 -40.87
C VAL A 77 14.38 -24.87 -41.73
N ASP A 78 13.79 -25.59 -42.69
CA ASP A 78 14.50 -26.33 -43.73
C ASP A 78 14.23 -25.66 -45.08
N ILE A 79 15.26 -25.57 -45.92
CA ILE A 79 15.20 -24.84 -47.20
C ILE A 79 15.66 -25.77 -48.30
N LYS A 80 14.77 -26.07 -49.24
CA LYS A 80 15.04 -26.99 -50.35
C LYS A 80 15.08 -26.26 -51.68
N ALA A 81 16.12 -26.51 -52.47
CA ALA A 81 16.20 -26.01 -53.83
C ALA A 81 15.22 -26.78 -54.72
N THR A 82 14.41 -26.05 -55.48
CA THR A 82 13.45 -26.61 -56.44
C THR A 82 13.68 -25.98 -57.83
N PRO A 83 13.29 -26.64 -58.93
CA PRO A 83 13.42 -26.07 -60.28
C PRO A 83 12.70 -24.73 -60.49
N LYS A 84 11.82 -24.33 -59.57
CA LYS A 84 11.02 -23.10 -59.62
C LYS A 84 11.45 -22.04 -58.58
N GLY A 85 12.50 -22.28 -57.79
CA GLY A 85 12.94 -21.41 -56.69
C GLY A 85 13.25 -22.18 -55.41
N ARG A 86 13.08 -21.57 -54.24
CA ARG A 86 13.31 -22.21 -52.93
C ARG A 86 12.00 -22.55 -52.22
N GLU A 87 11.87 -23.78 -51.77
CA GLU A 87 10.81 -24.18 -50.84
C GLU A 87 11.29 -23.95 -49.40
N VAL A 88 10.53 -23.19 -48.62
CA VAL A 88 10.81 -22.90 -47.20
C VAL A 88 9.85 -23.71 -46.35
N ILE A 89 10.40 -24.61 -45.53
CA ILE A 89 9.64 -25.53 -44.69
C ILE A 89 9.86 -25.15 -43.23
N PHE A 90 8.82 -24.62 -42.59
CA PHE A 90 8.84 -24.37 -41.14
C PHE A 90 8.37 -25.63 -40.41
N ILE A 91 9.24 -26.20 -39.58
CA ILE A 91 8.95 -27.37 -38.76
C ILE A 91 8.75 -26.87 -37.33
N VAL A 92 7.53 -27.02 -36.80
CA VAL A 92 7.15 -26.52 -35.48
C VAL A 92 6.84 -27.67 -34.54
N VAL A 93 7.23 -27.53 -33.26
CA VAL A 93 6.85 -28.45 -32.19
C VAL A 93 5.97 -27.70 -31.21
N GLU A 94 4.67 -28.00 -31.19
CA GLU A 94 3.72 -27.33 -30.28
C GLU A 94 4.06 -27.56 -28.81
N LYS A 95 3.84 -26.54 -27.98
CA LYS A 95 3.88 -26.68 -26.52
C LYS A 95 2.69 -27.51 -26.06
N PRO A 96 2.88 -28.39 -25.05
CA PRO A 96 1.78 -29.16 -24.51
C PRO A 96 0.77 -28.27 -23.77
N SER A 97 -0.51 -28.66 -23.80
CA SER A 97 -1.56 -28.01 -23.01
C SER A 97 -1.73 -28.68 -21.65
N ILE A 98 -2.03 -27.92 -20.61
CA ILE A 98 -2.25 -28.42 -19.25
C ILE A 98 -3.62 -29.07 -19.19
N ARG A 99 -3.70 -30.39 -19.00
CA ARG A 99 -4.98 -31.10 -18.84
C ARG A 99 -5.60 -30.80 -17.48
N GLU A 100 -4.81 -30.97 -16.42
CA GLU A 100 -5.23 -30.73 -15.05
C GLU A 100 -4.05 -30.30 -14.16
N ILE A 101 -4.39 -29.70 -13.02
CA ILE A 101 -3.43 -29.28 -12.01
C ILE A 101 -3.77 -30.03 -10.73
N VAL A 102 -2.80 -30.80 -10.24
CA VAL A 102 -2.96 -31.65 -9.05
C VAL A 102 -2.14 -31.07 -7.91
N ILE A 103 -2.76 -30.91 -6.75
CA ILE A 103 -2.09 -30.43 -5.53
C ILE A 103 -2.07 -31.59 -4.54
N LYS A 104 -0.89 -31.96 -4.05
CA LYS A 104 -0.70 -33.05 -3.10
C LYS A 104 0.03 -32.56 -1.85
N GLY A 105 -0.31 -33.14 -0.70
CA GLY A 105 0.36 -32.88 0.57
C GLY A 105 -0.16 -31.65 1.34
N ASN A 106 -1.20 -30.98 0.86
CA ASN A 106 -1.83 -29.86 1.55
C ASN A 106 -2.85 -30.35 2.61
N GLN A 107 -2.42 -30.51 3.87
CA GLN A 107 -3.30 -30.92 4.97
C GLN A 107 -3.71 -29.74 5.86
N LYS A 108 -2.86 -28.73 6.00
CA LYS A 108 -3.11 -27.54 6.84
C LYS A 108 -3.71 -26.37 6.08
N VAL A 109 -3.58 -26.36 4.75
CA VAL A 109 -4.11 -25.31 3.87
C VAL A 109 -5.14 -25.91 2.90
N LYS A 110 -6.31 -25.25 2.79
CA LYS A 110 -7.36 -25.67 1.88
C LYS A 110 -6.91 -25.54 0.43
N VAL A 111 -7.35 -26.48 -0.42
CA VAL A 111 -7.05 -26.48 -1.87
C VAL A 111 -7.54 -25.19 -2.54
N ASP A 112 -8.72 -24.71 -2.15
CA ASP A 112 -9.33 -23.52 -2.76
C ASP A 112 -8.49 -22.26 -2.51
N ASP A 113 -8.00 -22.07 -1.28
CA ASP A 113 -7.10 -20.96 -0.93
C ASP A 113 -5.81 -20.99 -1.78
N ILE A 114 -5.32 -22.19 -2.12
CA ILE A 114 -4.15 -22.35 -2.97
C ILE A 114 -4.50 -21.96 -4.41
N LYS A 115 -5.59 -22.52 -4.95
CA LYS A 115 -6.05 -22.25 -6.32
C LYS A 115 -6.36 -20.78 -6.57
N GLU A 116 -6.90 -20.06 -5.57
CA GLU A 116 -7.17 -18.61 -5.68
C GLU A 116 -5.90 -17.79 -5.89
N LYS A 117 -4.76 -18.25 -5.36
CA LYS A 117 -3.47 -17.56 -5.51
C LYS A 117 -2.68 -17.97 -6.74
N MET A 118 -3.11 -19.03 -7.43
CA MET A 118 -2.44 -19.56 -8.61
C MET A 118 -2.82 -18.79 -9.87
N THR A 119 -1.83 -18.50 -10.71
CA THR A 119 -2.04 -17.93 -12.05
C THR A 119 -2.15 -18.99 -13.14
N LEU A 120 -1.75 -20.24 -12.83
CA LEU A 120 -1.81 -21.36 -13.75
C LEU A 120 -3.24 -21.92 -13.80
N THR A 121 -3.83 -21.99 -14.98
CA THR A 121 -5.19 -22.55 -15.16
C THR A 121 -5.15 -23.82 -15.99
N PRO A 122 -6.04 -24.81 -15.71
CA PRO A 122 -6.25 -25.93 -16.61
C PRO A 122 -6.61 -25.45 -18.02
N ARG A 123 -6.31 -26.27 -19.02
CA ARG A 123 -6.50 -26.05 -20.47
C ARG A 123 -5.66 -24.93 -21.08
N SER A 124 -4.80 -24.27 -20.30
CA SER A 124 -3.84 -23.30 -20.83
C SER A 124 -2.59 -24.00 -21.38
N ILE A 125 -1.82 -23.28 -22.20
CA ILE A 125 -0.54 -23.77 -22.73
C ILE A 125 0.48 -23.80 -21.59
N LEU A 126 1.28 -24.88 -21.52
CA LEU A 126 2.32 -25.00 -20.50
C LEU A 126 3.33 -23.86 -20.64
N ASN A 127 3.48 -23.09 -19.56
CA ASN A 127 4.52 -22.08 -19.42
C ASN A 127 5.32 -22.40 -18.15
N LEU A 128 6.60 -22.77 -18.34
CA LEU A 128 7.51 -23.15 -17.25
C LEU A 128 7.81 -22.00 -16.29
N GLU A 129 7.81 -20.75 -16.77
CA GLU A 129 7.96 -19.57 -15.92
C GLU A 129 6.76 -19.43 -14.99
N LYS A 130 5.54 -19.57 -15.54
CA LYS A 130 4.32 -19.58 -14.73
C LYS A 130 4.31 -20.74 -13.72
N VAL A 131 4.78 -21.93 -14.09
CA VAL A 131 4.89 -23.04 -13.13
C VAL A 131 5.77 -22.64 -11.95
N LYS A 132 6.96 -22.07 -12.20
CA LYS A 132 7.87 -21.58 -11.14
C LYS A 132 7.26 -20.43 -10.33
N GLU A 133 6.58 -19.49 -10.96
CA GLU A 133 5.86 -18.43 -10.26
C GLU A 133 4.80 -19.00 -9.31
N ASN A 134 4.06 -20.03 -9.75
CA ASN A 134 3.06 -20.69 -8.92
C ASN A 134 3.69 -21.45 -7.74
N VAL A 135 4.86 -22.10 -7.92
CA VAL A 135 5.62 -22.68 -6.80
C VAL A 135 5.90 -21.62 -5.74
N GLU A 136 6.38 -20.43 -6.14
CA GLU A 136 6.66 -19.33 -5.22
C GLU A 136 5.38 -18.73 -4.59
N GLN A 137 4.29 -18.62 -5.34
CA GLN A 137 3.00 -18.15 -4.81
C GLN A 137 2.45 -19.10 -3.74
N ILE A 138 2.52 -20.42 -3.98
CA ILE A 138 2.15 -21.44 -3.01
C ILE A 138 3.05 -21.31 -1.77
N ARG A 139 4.37 -21.21 -1.95
CA ARG A 139 5.32 -21.01 -0.85
C ARG A 139 4.97 -19.78 0.00
N ARG A 140 4.71 -18.64 -0.63
CA ARG A 140 4.33 -17.37 0.03
C ARG A 140 3.01 -17.49 0.80
N LEU A 141 2.00 -18.16 0.24
CA LEU A 141 0.73 -18.43 0.93
C LEU A 141 0.95 -19.22 2.22
N TYR A 142 1.80 -20.25 2.18
CA TYR A 142 2.15 -21.04 3.36
C TYR A 142 2.93 -20.21 4.39
N PHE A 143 3.85 -19.34 3.95
CA PHE A 143 4.58 -18.41 4.82
C PHE A 143 3.63 -17.43 5.53
N ALA A 144 2.68 -16.84 4.81
CA ALA A 144 1.66 -15.95 5.39
C ALA A 144 0.77 -16.66 6.44
N LYS A 145 0.62 -17.99 6.35
CA LYS A 145 -0.08 -18.82 7.34
C LYS A 145 0.83 -19.32 8.48
N GLY A 146 2.13 -19.03 8.42
CA GLY A 146 3.13 -19.34 9.42
C GLY A 146 3.92 -20.64 9.20
N TYR A 147 3.85 -21.23 8.01
CA TYR A 147 4.52 -22.49 7.67
C TYR A 147 5.79 -22.23 6.85
N TYR A 148 6.90 -21.96 7.54
CA TYR A 148 8.15 -21.54 6.89
C TYR A 148 9.05 -22.71 6.46
N GLY A 149 8.81 -23.89 7.02
CA GLY A 149 9.47 -25.12 6.61
C GLY A 149 8.84 -25.77 5.37
N VAL A 150 7.95 -25.06 4.67
CA VAL A 150 7.27 -25.61 3.49
C VAL A 150 8.27 -25.85 2.36
N LYS A 151 8.14 -26.99 1.71
CA LYS A 151 8.82 -27.30 0.44
C LYS A 151 7.77 -27.59 -0.60
N VAL A 152 7.83 -26.89 -1.72
CA VAL A 152 6.94 -27.07 -2.86
C VAL A 152 7.80 -27.55 -4.02
N GLN A 153 7.46 -28.71 -4.58
CA GLN A 153 8.11 -29.27 -5.75
C GLN A 153 7.09 -29.36 -6.88
N ASP A 154 7.48 -28.93 -8.07
CA ASP A 154 6.70 -29.15 -9.29
C ASP A 154 7.13 -30.44 -9.98
N ARG A 155 6.15 -31.18 -10.49
CA ARG A 155 6.35 -32.35 -11.34
C ARG A 155 5.44 -32.24 -12.55
N ILE A 156 6.01 -32.39 -13.74
CA ILE A 156 5.29 -32.30 -15.00
C ILE A 156 5.32 -33.69 -15.65
N ASP A 157 4.16 -34.34 -15.71
CA ASP A 157 4.01 -35.64 -16.35
C ASP A 157 3.36 -35.45 -17.73
N SER A 158 4.07 -35.82 -18.80
CA SER A 158 3.59 -35.74 -20.18
C SER A 158 2.68 -36.92 -20.52
N LEU A 159 1.59 -36.65 -21.23
CA LEU A 159 0.63 -37.62 -21.74
C LEU A 159 0.83 -37.84 -23.25
N GLU A 160 0.30 -38.95 -23.76
CA GLU A 160 0.36 -39.31 -25.18
C GLU A 160 -0.35 -38.29 -26.10
N THR A 161 -1.26 -37.48 -25.56
CA THR A 161 -2.11 -36.52 -26.29
C THR A 161 -1.50 -35.12 -26.49
N ASN A 162 -0.17 -34.97 -26.35
CA ASN A 162 0.51 -33.66 -26.25
C ASN A 162 -0.11 -32.76 -25.16
N GLU A 163 -0.47 -33.39 -24.04
CA GLU A 163 -1.01 -32.76 -22.85
C GLU A 163 -0.11 -33.08 -21.66
N VAL A 164 -0.14 -32.23 -20.64
CA VAL A 164 0.63 -32.44 -19.41
C VAL A 164 -0.26 -32.35 -18.18
N VAL A 165 0.09 -33.12 -17.16
CA VAL A 165 -0.43 -32.96 -15.80
C VAL A 165 0.64 -32.27 -14.97
N VAL A 166 0.29 -31.12 -14.38
CA VAL A 166 1.20 -30.39 -13.49
C VAL A 166 0.82 -30.73 -12.05
N THR A 167 1.72 -31.41 -11.35
CA THR A 167 1.55 -31.76 -9.94
C THR A 167 2.41 -30.86 -9.07
N PHE A 168 1.81 -30.21 -8.08
CA PHE A 168 2.52 -29.51 -7.01
C PHE A 168 2.51 -30.38 -5.76
N GLU A 169 3.69 -30.91 -5.39
CA GLU A 169 3.91 -31.70 -4.19
C GLU A 169 4.38 -30.81 -3.05
N ILE A 170 3.57 -30.72 -2.00
CA ILE A 170 3.77 -29.80 -0.87
C ILE A 170 4.12 -30.59 0.38
N THR A 171 5.27 -30.29 0.98
CA THR A 171 5.64 -30.74 2.32
C THR A 171 5.51 -29.55 3.27
N GLU A 172 4.45 -29.48 4.07
CA GLU A 172 4.05 -28.25 4.80
C GLU A 172 4.99 -27.84 5.94
N GLY A 173 5.63 -28.80 6.61
CA GLY A 173 6.49 -28.54 7.77
C GLY A 173 5.74 -28.00 9.00
N PRO A 174 6.45 -27.68 10.09
CA PRO A 174 5.84 -27.14 11.30
C PRO A 174 5.50 -25.65 11.17
N LYS A 175 4.50 -25.21 11.94
CA LYS A 175 4.21 -23.77 12.11
C LYS A 175 5.31 -23.12 12.96
N GLY A 176 5.83 -21.99 12.52
CA GLY A 176 6.86 -21.23 13.23
C GLY A 176 6.42 -19.85 13.64
N HIS A 177 7.36 -19.13 14.24
CA HIS A 177 7.21 -17.71 14.58
C HIS A 177 8.56 -17.00 14.50
N ILE A 178 8.50 -15.67 14.39
CA ILE A 178 9.69 -14.82 14.47
C ILE A 178 10.17 -14.79 15.92
N LYS A 179 11.31 -15.41 16.16
CA LYS A 179 11.92 -15.45 17.49
C LYS A 179 12.73 -14.18 17.79
N LYS A 180 13.42 -13.64 16.79
CA LYS A 180 14.33 -12.50 16.98
C LYS A 180 14.51 -11.71 15.70
N ILE A 181 14.51 -10.38 15.82
CA ILE A 181 14.91 -9.43 14.78
C ILE A 181 16.16 -8.70 15.27
N SER A 182 17.27 -8.89 14.56
CA SER A 182 18.55 -8.24 14.82
C SER A 182 18.91 -7.24 13.74
N PHE A 183 19.53 -6.15 14.18
CA PHE A 183 20.08 -5.12 13.32
C PHE A 183 21.59 -5.13 13.45
N LYS A 184 22.27 -4.92 12.33
CA LYS A 184 23.73 -4.86 12.27
C LYS A 184 24.15 -3.60 11.54
N GLY A 185 25.11 -2.88 12.12
CA GLY A 185 25.60 -1.61 11.56
C GLY A 185 24.88 -0.37 12.08
N ASN A 186 23.80 -0.52 12.85
CA ASN A 186 23.19 0.59 13.57
C ASN A 186 24.09 1.02 14.76
N LYS A 187 24.54 2.27 14.77
CA LYS A 187 25.43 2.83 15.81
C LYS A 187 24.76 3.98 16.55
N HIS A 188 24.07 4.86 15.83
CA HIS A 188 23.43 6.04 16.41
C HIS A 188 21.99 5.77 16.85
N LEU A 189 21.25 4.94 16.12
CA LEU A 189 19.88 4.55 16.46
C LEU A 189 19.83 3.19 17.16
N LYS A 190 19.01 3.08 18.20
CA LYS A 190 18.94 1.84 18.99
C LYS A 190 18.10 0.78 18.26
N SER A 191 18.50 -0.48 18.34
CA SER A 191 17.74 -1.59 17.73
C SER A 191 16.30 -1.71 18.26
N SER A 192 16.03 -1.26 19.49
CA SER A 192 14.67 -1.19 20.05
C SER A 192 13.80 -0.16 19.34
N GLU A 193 14.36 0.99 18.96
CA GLU A 193 13.65 2.06 18.24
C GLU A 193 13.32 1.58 16.82
N LEU A 194 14.29 0.95 16.15
CA LEU A 194 14.08 0.34 14.83
C LEU A 194 12.98 -0.72 14.86
N ARG A 195 12.95 -1.61 15.87
CA ARG A 195 11.84 -2.55 16.05
C ARG A 195 10.49 -1.87 16.32
N GLY A 196 10.51 -0.70 16.95
CA GLY A 196 9.33 0.11 17.19
C GLY A 196 8.67 0.56 15.89
N VAL A 197 9.48 0.99 14.92
CA VAL A 197 9.08 1.47 13.59
C VAL A 197 8.49 0.37 12.71
N MET A 198 9.04 -0.85 12.80
CA MET A 198 8.57 -1.99 12.00
C MET A 198 7.14 -2.42 12.38
N THR A 199 6.37 -2.85 11.39
CA THR A 199 5.09 -3.56 11.57
C THR A 199 5.34 -5.01 11.98
N THR A 200 6.37 -5.64 11.42
CA THR A 200 6.80 -6.99 11.79
C THR A 200 7.31 -7.01 13.22
N LYS A 201 6.73 -7.89 14.05
CA LYS A 201 7.07 -8.01 15.47
C LYS A 201 7.58 -9.40 15.82
N GLU A 202 8.49 -9.46 16.78
CA GLU A 202 8.90 -10.69 17.45
C GLU A 202 7.72 -11.30 18.22
N TRP A 203 7.68 -12.63 18.30
CA TRP A 203 6.66 -13.33 19.08
C TRP A 203 6.88 -13.11 20.59
N THR A 204 5.81 -12.77 21.28
CA THR A 204 5.75 -12.53 22.73
C THR A 204 4.60 -13.31 23.36
N VAL A 205 4.56 -13.40 24.69
CA VAL A 205 3.49 -14.08 25.43
C VAL A 205 2.08 -13.50 25.17
N LEU A 206 1.97 -12.26 24.67
CA LEU A 206 0.71 -11.60 24.30
C LEU A 206 0.32 -11.83 22.83
N SER A 207 1.20 -12.46 22.03
CA SER A 207 1.00 -12.61 20.58
C SER A 207 -0.18 -13.51 20.22
N TRP A 208 -0.67 -14.37 21.13
CA TRP A 208 -1.88 -15.17 20.90
C TRP A 208 -3.15 -14.29 20.79
N LEU A 209 -3.18 -13.15 21.48
CA LEU A 209 -4.29 -12.20 21.44
C LEU A 209 -4.13 -11.21 20.28
N MET A 210 -2.89 -10.73 20.06
CA MET A 210 -2.59 -9.69 19.05
C MET A 210 -2.34 -10.24 17.63
N LYS A 211 -2.27 -11.57 17.46
CA LYS A 211 -1.94 -12.25 16.18
C LYS A 211 -0.59 -11.80 15.57
N THR A 212 0.37 -11.42 16.41
CA THR A 212 1.72 -11.00 16.02
C THR A 212 2.71 -12.17 15.96
N GLY A 213 3.89 -11.98 15.36
CA GLY A 213 4.95 -12.99 15.30
C GLY A 213 4.90 -13.92 14.08
N ILE A 214 4.00 -13.67 13.14
CA ILE A 214 3.98 -14.29 11.81
C ILE A 214 4.82 -13.42 10.87
N LEU A 215 5.66 -14.06 10.06
CA LEU A 215 6.46 -13.44 9.03
C LEU A 215 5.64 -13.38 7.74
N ASP A 216 5.40 -12.16 7.31
CA ASP A 216 4.88 -11.81 6.00
C ASP A 216 6.00 -11.08 5.26
N GLU A 217 6.45 -11.64 4.13
CA GLU A 217 7.58 -11.09 3.35
C GLU A 217 7.24 -9.70 2.77
N ASP A 218 5.98 -9.44 2.42
CA ASP A 218 5.56 -8.16 1.83
C ASP A 218 5.52 -7.07 2.90
N ILE A 219 5.02 -7.40 4.10
CA ILE A 219 5.07 -6.49 5.26
C ILE A 219 6.52 -6.21 5.65
N LEU A 220 7.37 -7.24 5.71
CA LEU A 220 8.78 -7.07 6.03
C LEU A 220 9.51 -6.19 5.01
N LYS A 221 9.19 -6.32 3.72
CA LYS A 221 9.73 -5.44 2.67
C LYS A 221 9.29 -3.99 2.86
N ASN A 222 8.02 -3.75 3.21
CA ASN A 222 7.55 -2.41 3.56
C ASN A 222 8.26 -1.86 4.81
N ASP A 223 8.55 -2.71 5.79
CA ASP A 223 9.30 -2.32 6.99
C ASP A 223 10.71 -1.81 6.65
N ILE A 224 11.39 -2.35 5.62
CA ILE A 224 12.67 -1.82 5.14
C ILE A 224 12.52 -0.38 4.65
N GLN A 225 11.43 -0.06 3.95
CA GLN A 225 11.16 1.31 3.50
C GLN A 225 10.87 2.23 4.68
N LEU A 226 10.10 1.77 5.65
CA LEU A 226 9.81 2.52 6.88
C LEU A 226 11.08 2.81 7.69
N LEU A 227 11.97 1.81 7.84
CA LEU A 227 13.26 1.97 8.48
C LEU A 227 14.14 2.97 7.72
N THR A 228 14.20 2.88 6.39
CA THR A 228 14.96 3.82 5.56
C THR A 228 14.43 5.25 5.75
N ALA A 229 13.11 5.44 5.68
CA ALA A 229 12.48 6.73 5.94
C ALA A 229 12.75 7.25 7.36
N TYR A 230 12.74 6.36 8.36
CA TYR A 230 13.06 6.72 9.74
C TYR A 230 14.50 7.20 9.89
N TYR A 231 15.47 6.55 9.24
CA TYR A 231 16.86 7.00 9.23
C TYR A 231 17.02 8.38 8.56
N ILE A 232 16.40 8.58 7.40
CA ILE A 232 16.39 9.87 6.70
C ILE A 232 15.78 10.96 7.59
N ASP A 233 14.70 10.64 8.31
CA ASP A 233 14.04 11.55 9.25
C ASP A 233 14.83 11.80 10.54
N HIS A 234 15.95 11.10 10.75
CA HIS A 234 16.91 11.34 11.84
C HIS A 234 18.21 11.99 11.34
N GLY A 235 18.24 12.45 10.10
CA GLY A 235 19.35 13.17 9.49
C GLY A 235 20.35 12.28 8.76
N PHE A 236 20.08 11.00 8.59
CA PHE A 236 20.97 10.08 7.86
C PHE A 236 20.51 9.99 6.40
N LEU A 237 20.82 11.01 5.60
CA LEU A 237 20.32 11.13 4.22
C LEU A 237 20.86 10.04 3.28
N ASP A 238 22.07 9.55 3.56
CA ASP A 238 22.75 8.51 2.79
C ASP A 238 22.51 7.09 3.36
N ALA A 239 21.56 6.94 4.29
CA ALA A 239 21.30 5.67 4.94
C ALA A 239 20.80 4.62 3.94
N LYS A 240 21.37 3.41 4.03
CA LYS A 240 20.96 2.25 3.25
C LYS A 240 20.63 1.09 4.18
N VAL A 241 19.40 0.62 4.09
CA VAL A 241 18.94 -0.59 4.77
C VAL A 241 18.93 -1.72 3.75
N SER A 242 19.64 -2.82 4.03
CA SER A 242 19.71 -3.97 3.13
C SER A 242 18.41 -4.77 3.15
N ASP A 243 18.24 -5.62 2.14
CA ASP A 243 17.22 -6.67 2.20
C ASP A 243 17.45 -7.55 3.44
N PRO A 244 16.37 -8.02 4.08
CA PRO A 244 16.44 -8.83 5.29
C PRO A 244 16.98 -10.23 4.99
N LYS A 245 17.96 -10.69 5.77
CA LYS A 245 18.44 -12.07 5.76
C LYS A 245 17.58 -12.89 6.72
N ILE A 246 16.81 -13.83 6.18
CA ILE A 246 15.89 -14.69 6.95
C ILE A 246 16.56 -16.04 7.17
N ASP A 247 16.91 -16.35 8.42
CA ASP A 247 17.44 -17.66 8.82
C ASP A 247 16.27 -18.61 9.12
N LEU A 248 16.10 -19.60 8.23
CA LEU A 248 15.09 -20.66 8.30
C LEU A 248 15.66 -22.03 8.71
N GLN A 249 16.89 -22.10 9.26
CA GLN A 249 17.47 -23.37 9.72
C GLN A 249 16.60 -24.08 10.76
N ASP A 250 15.96 -23.32 11.66
CA ASP A 250 14.89 -23.79 12.53
C ASP A 250 13.55 -23.19 12.08
N PRO A 251 12.73 -23.91 11.30
CA PRO A 251 11.47 -23.39 10.77
C PRO A 251 10.44 -23.08 11.86
N LYS A 252 10.64 -23.51 13.12
CA LYS A 252 9.80 -23.12 14.25
C LYS A 252 10.19 -21.77 14.84
N ARG A 253 11.44 -21.34 14.68
CA ARG A 253 12.05 -20.19 15.36
C ARG A 253 12.90 -19.38 14.38
N ILE A 254 12.23 -18.58 13.57
CA ILE A 254 12.88 -17.76 12.55
C ILE A 254 13.70 -16.65 13.20
N ARG A 255 14.87 -16.36 12.62
CA ARG A 255 15.65 -15.15 12.93
C ARG A 255 15.74 -14.28 11.70
N ILE A 256 15.58 -12.98 11.88
CA ILE A 256 15.70 -11.99 10.81
C ILE A 256 16.87 -11.08 11.15
N GLU A 257 17.81 -10.94 10.22
CA GLU A 257 18.93 -10.01 10.33
C GLU A 257 18.83 -8.94 9.24
N ILE A 258 18.84 -7.68 9.67
CA ILE A 258 18.79 -6.52 8.78
C ILE A 258 20.10 -5.76 8.92
N GLU A 259 20.84 -5.60 7.83
CA GLU A 259 22.07 -4.82 7.81
C GLU A 259 21.76 -3.37 7.44
N VAL A 260 22.35 -2.42 8.17
CA VAL A 260 22.14 -0.99 8.00
C VAL A 260 23.49 -0.30 7.83
N THR A 261 23.60 0.51 6.80
CA THR A 261 24.69 1.47 6.61
C THR A 261 24.14 2.85 6.86
N GLU A 262 24.43 3.45 8.02
CA GLU A 262 23.80 4.72 8.44
C GLU A 262 24.29 5.92 7.61
N GLY A 263 25.57 5.96 7.22
CA GLY A 263 26.17 7.17 6.65
C GLY A 263 26.38 8.27 7.70
N PRO A 264 26.84 9.47 7.29
CA PRO A 264 26.98 10.60 8.18
C PRO A 264 25.63 11.21 8.55
N GLN A 265 25.54 11.81 9.74
CA GLN A 265 24.35 12.54 10.17
C GLN A 265 24.45 14.01 9.75
N TYR A 266 23.49 14.44 8.93
CA TYR A 266 23.32 15.83 8.52
C TYR A 266 22.62 16.65 9.60
N ARG A 267 23.04 17.90 9.73
CA ARG A 267 22.50 18.85 10.71
C ARG A 267 21.90 20.06 10.01
N ILE A 268 21.01 20.75 10.70
CA ILE A 268 20.46 22.01 10.21
C ILE A 268 21.56 23.07 10.23
N GLY A 269 21.81 23.66 9.06
CA GLY A 269 22.77 24.75 8.90
C GLY A 269 22.11 26.10 9.19
N THR A 270 22.07 26.96 8.18
CA THR A 270 21.41 28.26 8.23
C THR A 270 19.91 28.10 7.98
N ILE A 271 19.11 28.86 8.72
CA ILE A 271 17.67 28.95 8.49
C ILE A 271 17.37 30.38 8.05
N ASP A 272 16.71 30.54 6.91
CA ASP A 272 16.31 31.84 6.39
C ASP A 272 14.88 31.84 5.83
N PHE A 273 14.34 33.03 5.61
CA PHE A 273 13.02 33.27 5.05
C PHE A 273 13.13 34.24 3.88
N LYS A 274 12.48 33.91 2.75
CA LYS A 274 12.41 34.74 1.54
C LYS A 274 10.96 34.82 1.02
N GLY A 275 10.73 35.71 0.05
CA GLY A 275 9.41 35.95 -0.54
C GLY A 275 8.60 37.01 0.21
N ASP A 276 7.28 36.87 0.18
CA ASP A 276 6.33 37.84 0.73
C ASP A 276 6.15 37.64 2.25
N LEU A 277 7.08 38.20 3.03
CA LEU A 277 7.06 38.08 4.48
C LEU A 277 5.91 38.91 5.10
N LEU A 278 4.90 38.21 5.59
CA LEU A 278 3.73 38.77 6.29
C LEU A 278 4.01 39.38 7.67
N THR A 279 5.20 39.11 8.24
CA THR A 279 5.62 39.53 9.57
C THR A 279 7.14 39.64 9.63
N THR A 280 7.67 40.13 10.75
CA THR A 280 9.11 40.18 11.01
C THR A 280 9.75 38.78 11.03
N LYS A 281 11.01 38.67 10.60
CA LYS A 281 11.76 37.41 10.65
C LYS A 281 11.87 36.90 12.09
N GLU A 282 12.03 37.80 13.06
CA GLU A 282 12.10 37.49 14.48
C GLU A 282 10.83 36.75 14.96
N ASP A 283 9.66 37.17 14.49
CA ASP A 283 8.40 36.51 14.84
C ASP A 283 8.21 35.18 14.13
N LEU A 284 8.84 34.96 12.97
CA LEU A 284 8.86 33.65 12.30
C LEU A 284 9.78 32.67 13.04
N PHE A 285 10.96 33.12 13.45
CA PHE A 285 11.89 32.32 14.26
C PHE A 285 11.29 31.85 15.59
N LYS A 286 10.38 32.62 16.21
CA LYS A 286 9.68 32.20 17.44
C LYS A 286 8.71 31.03 17.24
N VAL A 287 8.24 30.80 16.01
CA VAL A 287 7.29 29.73 15.68
C VAL A 287 8.03 28.42 15.40
N LEU A 288 9.22 28.51 14.81
CA LEU A 288 10.05 27.35 14.48
C LEU A 288 10.43 26.57 15.75
N LYS A 289 10.26 25.25 15.70
CA LYS A 289 10.81 24.34 16.70
C LYS A 289 12.25 23.96 16.37
N ILE A 290 12.57 23.87 15.08
CA ILE A 290 13.92 23.53 14.63
C ILE A 290 14.91 24.66 14.92
N LYS A 291 16.14 24.28 15.29
CA LYS A 291 17.24 25.22 15.53
C LYS A 291 18.47 24.83 14.75
N ARG A 292 19.34 25.81 14.52
CA ARG A 292 20.67 25.59 13.96
C ARG A 292 21.43 24.53 14.78
N ARG A 293 22.11 23.61 14.08
CA ARG A 293 22.85 22.44 14.61
C ARG A 293 21.99 21.27 15.10
N ASP A 294 20.67 21.36 15.09
CA ASP A 294 19.81 20.19 15.33
C ASP A 294 20.03 19.15 14.23
N ALA A 295 19.69 17.89 14.51
CA ALA A 295 19.67 16.87 13.46
C ALA A 295 18.67 17.27 12.37
N TYR A 296 19.01 17.09 11.11
CA TYR A 296 18.12 17.41 10.00
C TYR A 296 16.94 16.41 9.98
N ARG A 297 15.72 16.87 10.27
CA ARG A 297 14.53 16.01 10.31
C ARG A 297 13.42 16.59 9.43
N ASN A 298 13.11 15.92 8.33
CA ASN A 298 12.06 16.37 7.41
C ASN A 298 10.68 16.46 8.09
N SER A 299 10.40 15.59 9.06
CA SER A 299 9.16 15.62 9.84
C SER A 299 9.03 16.88 10.69
N GLU A 300 10.11 17.36 11.30
CA GLU A 300 10.10 18.61 12.06
C GLU A 300 10.02 19.83 11.13
N VAL A 301 10.70 19.81 9.98
CA VAL A 301 10.54 20.85 8.94
C VAL A 301 9.08 20.96 8.50
N ARG A 302 8.41 19.84 8.22
CA ARG A 302 6.98 19.84 7.86
C ARG A 302 6.07 20.36 8.98
N LYS A 303 6.38 20.05 10.24
CA LYS A 303 5.64 20.58 11.40
C LYS A 303 5.81 22.09 11.51
N ASP A 304 7.01 22.59 11.27
CA ASP A 304 7.30 24.02 11.29
C ASP A 304 6.63 24.76 10.13
N VAL A 305 6.65 24.20 8.90
CA VAL A 305 5.84 24.70 7.77
C VAL A 305 4.38 24.78 8.18
N SER A 306 3.82 23.70 8.74
CA SER A 306 2.41 23.67 9.17
C SER A 306 2.11 24.72 10.24
N ALA A 307 3.01 24.94 11.21
CA ALA A 307 2.85 25.93 12.25
C ALA A 307 2.93 27.37 11.72
N LEU A 308 3.80 27.63 10.74
CA LEU A 308 3.89 28.91 10.04
C LEU A 308 2.63 29.16 9.19
N THR A 309 2.19 28.17 8.41
CA THR A 309 0.94 28.23 7.64
C THR A 309 -0.25 28.50 8.56
N GLU A 310 -0.35 27.81 9.70
CA GLU A 310 -1.42 28.04 10.68
C GLU A 310 -1.35 29.46 11.27
N LYS A 311 -0.16 29.97 11.62
CA LYS A 311 0.01 31.33 12.12
C LYS A 311 -0.54 32.37 11.15
N PHE A 312 -0.20 32.27 9.87
CA PHE A 312 -0.69 33.19 8.84
C PHE A 312 -2.16 32.98 8.52
N ALA A 313 -2.62 31.73 8.50
CA ALA A 313 -4.03 31.41 8.36
C ALA A 313 -4.87 32.06 9.46
N ASN A 314 -4.37 32.13 10.69
CA ASN A 314 -5.03 32.80 11.82
C ASN A 314 -5.05 34.32 11.72
N GLN A 315 -4.29 34.89 10.79
CA GLN A 315 -4.28 36.32 10.46
C GLN A 315 -5.15 36.64 9.22
N GLY A 316 -5.88 35.66 8.69
CA GLY A 316 -6.76 35.83 7.53
C GLY A 316 -6.23 35.27 6.22
N TYR A 317 -5.00 34.73 6.17
CA TYR A 317 -4.37 34.28 4.92
C TYR A 317 -4.65 32.79 4.64
N ALA A 318 -5.81 32.48 4.06
CA ALA A 318 -6.24 31.10 3.83
C ALA A 318 -5.40 30.32 2.80
N TYR A 319 -4.74 31.04 1.87
CA TYR A 319 -4.04 30.45 0.72
C TYR A 319 -2.53 30.74 0.73
N VAL A 320 -1.94 30.91 1.91
CA VAL A 320 -0.49 31.07 2.04
C VAL A 320 0.20 29.74 1.72
N GLU A 321 1.20 29.79 0.85
CA GLU A 321 2.02 28.64 0.52
C GLU A 321 3.43 28.87 1.03
N ILE A 322 3.95 27.89 1.79
CA ILE A 322 5.29 27.96 2.37
C ILE A 322 6.07 26.76 1.87
N ASN A 323 7.04 27.04 1.01
CA ASN A 323 7.86 26.03 0.35
C ASN A 323 9.23 25.96 1.00
N PRO A 324 9.58 24.87 1.71
CA PRO A 324 10.91 24.68 2.25
C PRO A 324 11.87 24.27 1.13
N GLU A 325 12.92 25.05 0.92
CA GLU A 325 14.02 24.76 0.00
C GLU A 325 15.25 24.30 0.77
N PRO A 326 15.52 22.98 0.84
CA PRO A 326 16.72 22.47 1.45
C PRO A 326 17.92 22.55 0.50
N ALA A 327 19.00 23.19 0.94
CA ALA A 327 20.31 23.15 0.28
C ALA A 327 21.25 22.24 1.08
N ILE A 328 21.43 21.00 0.61
CA ILE A 328 22.28 20.00 1.27
C ILE A 328 23.73 20.16 0.81
N ASP A 329 24.63 20.39 1.76
CA ASP A 329 26.08 20.36 1.55
C ASP A 329 26.67 19.09 2.17
N ALA A 330 27.11 18.19 1.30
CA ALA A 330 27.75 16.92 1.68
C ALA A 330 29.16 17.10 2.29
N LYS A 331 29.83 18.25 2.10
CA LYS A 331 31.16 18.50 2.67
C LYS A 331 31.09 18.94 4.12
N THR A 332 30.15 19.83 4.44
CA THR A 332 29.93 20.33 5.80
C THR A 332 28.93 19.48 6.58
N LEU A 333 28.25 18.54 5.93
CA LEU A 333 27.18 17.71 6.48
C LEU A 333 26.05 18.56 7.06
N THR A 334 25.70 19.64 6.34
CA THR A 334 24.63 20.57 6.74
C THR A 334 23.57 20.69 5.67
N GLY A 335 22.31 20.82 6.09
CA GLY A 335 21.21 21.24 5.24
C GLY A 335 20.79 22.65 5.62
N ASP A 336 21.09 23.63 4.77
CA ASP A 336 20.56 24.98 4.91
C ASP A 336 19.09 24.98 4.47
N LEU A 337 18.22 25.65 5.23
CA LEU A 337 16.78 25.66 5.00
C LEU A 337 16.32 27.08 4.73
N THR A 338 15.80 27.31 3.53
CA THR A 338 15.14 28.58 3.18
C THR A 338 13.65 28.34 3.04
N PHE A 339 12.84 29.03 3.83
CA PHE A 339 11.38 28.99 3.70
C PHE A 339 10.94 30.11 2.75
N GLU A 340 10.49 29.74 1.55
CA GLU A 340 9.87 30.66 0.60
C GLU A 340 8.39 30.80 0.92
N THR A 341 7.95 32.03 1.16
CA THR A 341 6.52 32.31 1.37
C THR A 341 5.96 32.98 0.12
N GLU A 342 4.96 32.34 -0.48
CA GLU A 342 4.14 32.94 -1.53
C GLU A 342 2.82 33.38 -0.92
N GLN A 343 2.60 34.70 -0.93
CA GLN A 343 1.44 35.29 -0.29
C GLN A 343 0.29 35.47 -1.29
N LYS A 344 -0.93 35.28 -0.80
CA LYS A 344 -2.17 35.80 -1.42
C LYS A 344 -2.86 36.77 -0.45
N GLN A 345 -3.89 37.46 -0.92
CA GLN A 345 -4.66 38.38 -0.07
C GLN A 345 -5.34 37.67 1.10
N SER A 346 -5.61 38.42 2.18
CA SER A 346 -6.43 37.93 3.28
C SER A 346 -7.87 37.73 2.82
N VAL A 347 -8.57 36.79 3.44
CA VAL A 347 -9.94 36.46 3.08
C VAL A 347 -10.86 36.45 4.29
N PHE A 348 -12.14 36.76 4.03
CA PHE A 348 -13.21 36.76 5.02
C PHE A 348 -14.23 35.67 4.70
N PHE A 349 -14.86 35.12 5.74
CA PHE A 349 -16.00 34.24 5.55
C PHE A 349 -17.19 35.06 5.04
N GLU A 350 -17.72 34.73 3.87
CA GLU A 350 -18.89 35.37 3.28
C GLU A 350 -20.17 34.70 3.77
N LYS A 351 -20.27 33.38 3.62
CA LYS A 351 -21.43 32.58 4.06
C LYS A 351 -21.00 31.28 4.71
N LEU A 352 -21.73 30.88 5.74
CA LEU A 352 -21.59 29.61 6.42
C LEU A 352 -22.78 28.71 6.08
N ARG A 353 -22.56 27.73 5.19
CA ARG A 353 -23.58 26.78 4.76
C ARG A 353 -23.44 25.47 5.51
N ILE A 354 -24.50 25.05 6.18
CA ILE A 354 -24.53 23.78 6.89
C ILE A 354 -25.46 22.83 6.11
N THR A 355 -24.99 21.62 5.82
CA THR A 355 -25.73 20.63 5.04
C THR A 355 -25.63 19.23 5.65
N GLY A 356 -26.65 18.40 5.41
CA GLY A 356 -26.71 17.01 5.89
C GLY A 356 -27.27 16.83 7.31
N ASN A 357 -27.55 17.92 8.02
CA ASN A 357 -28.26 17.93 9.31
C ASN A 357 -29.79 17.82 9.12
N THR A 358 -30.29 16.65 8.75
CA THR A 358 -31.71 16.43 8.45
C THR A 358 -32.61 16.42 9.70
N LYS A 359 -32.13 15.82 10.80
CA LYS A 359 -32.82 15.75 12.09
C LYS A 359 -32.38 16.88 13.03
N THR A 360 -31.08 17.16 13.05
CA THR A 360 -30.44 18.12 13.96
C THR A 360 -30.63 19.53 13.45
N ARG A 361 -31.15 20.42 14.30
CA ARG A 361 -31.39 21.82 13.91
C ARG A 361 -30.09 22.53 13.56
N ASP A 362 -30.13 23.39 12.54
CA ASP A 362 -28.96 24.20 12.10
C ASP A 362 -28.28 24.92 13.26
N LYS A 363 -29.05 25.54 14.16
CA LYS A 363 -28.53 26.24 15.36
C LYS A 363 -27.64 25.37 16.26
N VAL A 364 -27.87 24.05 16.29
CA VAL A 364 -27.10 23.11 17.11
C VAL A 364 -25.72 22.87 16.51
N VAL A 365 -25.62 22.88 15.18
CA VAL A 365 -24.32 22.84 14.48
C VAL A 365 -23.65 24.21 14.58
N ARG A 366 -24.39 25.28 14.26
CA ARG A 366 -23.86 26.65 14.17
C ARG A 366 -23.26 27.15 15.49
N ARG A 367 -23.86 26.82 16.64
CA ARG A 367 -23.33 27.21 17.97
C ARG A 367 -21.98 26.60 18.34
N GLU A 368 -21.60 25.50 17.67
CA GLU A 368 -20.31 24.85 17.88
C GLU A 368 -19.20 25.48 17.04
N LEU A 369 -19.57 26.26 16.00
CA LEU A 369 -18.64 27.01 15.18
C LEU A 369 -18.10 28.22 15.96
N LEU A 370 -16.78 28.41 15.88
CA LEU A 370 -16.03 29.54 16.43
C LEU A 370 -15.81 30.65 15.42
N VAL A 371 -16.17 30.41 14.16
CA VAL A 371 -16.10 31.38 13.08
C VAL A 371 -17.50 31.88 12.74
N ALA A 372 -17.60 33.15 12.34
CA ALA A 372 -18.83 33.76 11.89
C ALA A 372 -18.69 34.39 10.49
N GLU A 373 -19.84 34.66 9.87
CA GLU A 373 -19.90 35.40 8.61
C GLU A 373 -19.38 36.83 8.83
N GLY A 374 -18.53 37.31 7.93
CA GLY A 374 -17.85 38.60 8.00
C GLY A 374 -16.52 38.59 8.75
N GLU A 375 -16.19 37.52 9.48
CA GLU A 375 -14.91 37.41 10.18
C GLU A 375 -13.76 37.04 9.23
N LEU A 376 -12.54 37.45 9.59
CA LEU A 376 -11.33 37.00 8.93
C LEU A 376 -11.18 35.48 9.06
N TYR A 377 -10.62 34.86 8.02
CA TYR A 377 -10.28 33.45 8.08
C TYR A 377 -9.38 33.16 9.29
N ASN A 378 -9.69 32.08 10.01
CA ASN A 378 -8.89 31.60 11.13
C ASN A 378 -8.89 30.07 11.13
N ALA A 379 -7.73 29.46 10.88
CA ALA A 379 -7.61 28.01 10.78
C ALA A 379 -7.77 27.32 12.15
N THR A 380 -7.25 27.91 13.22
CA THR A 380 -7.39 27.37 14.57
C THR A 380 -8.87 27.31 14.99
N ASP A 381 -9.65 28.36 14.74
CA ASP A 381 -11.08 28.40 15.05
C ASP A 381 -11.86 27.38 14.22
N LEU A 382 -11.52 27.19 12.93
CA LEU A 382 -12.11 26.13 12.10
C LEU A 382 -11.81 24.72 12.65
N ASN A 383 -10.55 24.45 13.03
CA ASN A 383 -10.14 23.16 13.57
C ASN A 383 -10.84 22.88 14.91
N LEU A 384 -10.87 23.86 15.81
CA LEU A 384 -11.58 23.76 17.09
C LEU A 384 -13.09 23.61 16.90
N SER A 385 -13.68 24.25 15.88
CA SER A 385 -15.10 24.07 15.51
C SER A 385 -15.38 22.62 15.09
N ARG A 386 -14.50 22.06 14.25
CA ARG A 386 -14.59 20.65 13.83
C ARG A 386 -14.50 19.70 15.02
N ASP A 387 -13.56 19.94 15.93
CA ASP A 387 -13.37 19.11 17.13
C ASP A 387 -14.55 19.22 18.10
N ARG A 388 -15.13 20.42 18.25
CA ARG A 388 -16.37 20.62 19.03
C ARG A 388 -17.52 19.84 18.45
N LEU A 389 -17.76 19.94 17.13
CA LEU A 389 -18.79 19.16 16.45
C LEU A 389 -18.57 17.66 16.62
N LYS A 390 -17.34 17.17 16.46
CA LYS A 390 -16.99 15.75 16.70
C LYS A 390 -17.32 15.33 18.12
N ARG A 391 -16.96 16.17 19.11
CA ARG A 391 -17.18 15.88 20.54
C ARG A 391 -18.64 15.83 20.93
N THR A 392 -19.56 16.46 20.19
CA THR A 392 -21.00 16.28 20.41
C THR A 392 -21.44 14.83 20.24
N GLY A 393 -20.76 14.08 19.36
CA GLY A 393 -21.14 12.74 18.95
C GLY A 393 -22.48 12.68 18.21
N TYR A 394 -22.94 13.80 17.64
CA TYR A 394 -24.18 13.86 16.84
C TYR A 394 -23.96 13.45 15.38
N PHE A 395 -22.70 13.48 14.93
CA PHE A 395 -22.30 13.26 13.55
C PHE A 395 -21.19 12.21 13.51
N LYS A 396 -21.26 11.32 12.52
CA LYS A 396 -20.22 10.30 12.29
C LYS A 396 -19.15 10.81 11.32
N GLU A 397 -19.54 11.71 10.42
CA GLU A 397 -18.65 12.36 9.47
C GLU A 397 -18.90 13.87 9.49
N ILE A 398 -17.84 14.65 9.50
CA ILE A 398 -17.86 16.12 9.51
C ILE A 398 -16.78 16.59 8.56
N ASP A 399 -17.21 17.18 7.45
CA ASP A 399 -16.36 17.71 6.40
C ASP A 399 -16.52 19.23 6.33
N PHE A 400 -15.39 19.92 6.29
CA PHE A 400 -15.30 21.38 6.23
C PHE A 400 -14.62 21.70 4.90
N ALA A 401 -15.41 22.18 3.94
CA ALA A 401 -14.91 22.60 2.64
C ALA A 401 -15.01 24.12 2.53
N SER A 402 -14.00 24.73 1.91
CA SER A 402 -14.03 26.15 1.57
C SER A 402 -14.22 26.29 0.07
N SER A 403 -15.20 27.10 -0.35
CA SER A 403 -15.43 27.44 -1.75
C SER A 403 -15.21 28.94 -1.99
N ARG A 404 -14.86 29.33 -3.23
CA ARG A 404 -14.67 30.75 -3.56
C ARG A 404 -15.96 31.54 -3.33
N GLY A 405 -15.83 32.74 -2.79
CA GLY A 405 -16.92 33.69 -2.59
C GLY A 405 -17.25 34.47 -3.84
N SER A 406 -18.05 35.53 -3.64
CA SER A 406 -18.41 36.50 -4.68
C SER A 406 -17.25 37.38 -5.12
N ALA A 407 -16.19 37.48 -4.31
CA ALA A 407 -14.98 38.22 -4.58
C ALA A 407 -13.74 37.42 -4.17
N ASP A 408 -12.58 37.91 -4.63
CA ASP A 408 -11.27 37.30 -4.50
C ASP A 408 -10.74 37.29 -3.03
N ASP A 409 -11.27 38.18 -2.19
CA ASP A 409 -11.05 38.27 -0.73
C ASP A 409 -12.19 37.61 0.09
N ARG A 410 -13.08 36.84 -0.56
CA ARG A 410 -14.25 36.22 0.07
C ARG A 410 -14.23 34.71 -0.13
N ILE A 411 -14.57 33.98 0.93
CA ILE A 411 -14.73 32.53 0.88
C ILE A 411 -16.02 32.09 1.55
N ASN A 412 -16.65 31.04 1.03
CA ASN A 412 -17.77 30.39 1.68
C ASN A 412 -17.24 29.17 2.46
N LEU A 413 -17.79 28.95 3.65
CA LEU A 413 -17.55 27.74 4.43
C LEU A 413 -18.74 26.81 4.29
N ASP A 414 -18.52 25.66 3.66
CA ASP A 414 -19.49 24.60 3.51
C ASP A 414 -19.20 23.50 4.56
N VAL A 415 -20.02 23.45 5.61
CA VAL A 415 -19.97 22.45 6.69
C VAL A 415 -20.93 21.33 6.33
N LYS A 416 -20.40 20.21 5.84
CA LYS A 416 -21.16 19.02 5.50
C LYS A 416 -21.06 18.02 6.64
N VAL A 417 -22.20 17.62 7.19
CA VAL A 417 -22.26 16.66 8.29
C VAL A 417 -23.08 15.44 7.89
N GLU A 418 -22.67 14.27 8.37
CA GLU A 418 -23.48 13.06 8.29
C GLU A 418 -23.91 12.65 9.70
N GLU A 419 -25.22 12.66 9.95
CA GLU A 419 -25.78 12.38 11.27
C GLU A 419 -25.49 10.94 11.73
N ALA A 420 -25.06 10.81 12.99
CA ALA A 420 -24.86 9.53 13.65
C ALA A 420 -26.12 9.13 14.42
N PRO A 421 -26.34 7.83 14.65
CA PRO A 421 -27.28 7.37 15.67
C PRO A 421 -26.85 7.89 17.05
N THR A 422 -27.63 8.82 17.60
CA THR A 422 -27.36 9.45 18.90
C THR A 422 -27.97 8.69 20.07
N GLY A 423 -28.91 7.80 19.78
CA GLY A 423 -29.56 6.91 20.72
C GLY A 423 -28.69 5.71 21.05
N ALA A 424 -28.65 5.33 22.33
CA ALA A 424 -27.96 4.15 22.82
C ALA A 424 -28.84 3.37 23.78
N LEU A 425 -28.88 2.06 23.58
CA LEU A 425 -29.45 1.09 24.50
C LEU A 425 -28.29 0.33 25.17
N SER A 426 -28.29 0.24 26.49
CA SER A 426 -27.23 -0.43 27.24
C SER A 426 -27.82 -1.38 28.26
N PHE A 427 -27.19 -2.55 28.37
CA PHE A 427 -27.50 -3.57 29.36
C PHE A 427 -26.20 -3.92 30.08
N GLY A 428 -26.27 -4.05 31.40
CA GLY A 428 -25.10 -4.36 32.22
C GLY A 428 -25.46 -5.35 33.32
N ILE A 429 -24.61 -6.35 33.51
CA ILE A 429 -24.66 -7.25 34.67
C ILE A 429 -23.36 -7.07 35.44
N GLY A 430 -23.46 -6.86 36.74
CA GLY A 430 -22.33 -6.70 37.65
C GLY A 430 -22.47 -7.58 38.88
N TYR A 431 -21.37 -7.74 39.62
CA TYR A 431 -21.39 -8.39 40.92
C TYR A 431 -20.66 -7.55 41.96
N SER A 432 -21.26 -7.38 43.14
CA SER A 432 -20.62 -6.71 44.28
C SER A 432 -20.82 -7.50 45.58
N SER A 433 -19.94 -7.29 46.55
CA SER A 433 -20.02 -7.95 47.87
C SER A 433 -21.33 -7.63 48.59
N LEU A 434 -21.84 -6.39 48.44
CA LEU A 434 -23.04 -5.85 49.06
C LEU A 434 -24.33 -6.27 48.32
N ASP A 435 -24.44 -5.93 47.04
CA ASP A 435 -25.65 -6.13 46.24
C ASP A 435 -25.72 -7.48 45.52
N LYS A 436 -24.69 -8.31 45.67
CA LYS A 436 -24.53 -9.57 44.92
C LYS A 436 -24.66 -9.28 43.43
N VAL A 437 -25.64 -9.87 42.74
CA VAL A 437 -25.85 -9.64 41.30
C VAL A 437 -26.61 -8.34 41.09
N ILE A 438 -26.10 -7.50 40.20
CA ILE A 438 -26.70 -6.22 39.79
C ILE A 438 -27.04 -6.31 38.31
N GLY A 439 -28.31 -6.10 37.97
CA GLY A 439 -28.75 -5.90 36.59
C GLY A 439 -29.01 -4.43 36.33
N SER A 440 -28.67 -3.94 35.13
CA SER A 440 -28.96 -2.59 34.71
C SER A 440 -29.38 -2.54 33.24
N ALA A 441 -30.31 -1.65 32.95
CA ALA A 441 -30.75 -1.32 31.60
C ALA A 441 -30.87 0.20 31.50
N SER A 442 -30.43 0.78 30.39
CA SER A 442 -30.63 2.20 30.12
C SER A 442 -30.88 2.48 28.66
N VAL A 443 -31.78 3.42 28.39
CA VAL A 443 -31.92 4.06 27.09
C VAL A 443 -31.51 5.52 27.23
N SER A 444 -30.72 6.01 26.28
CA SER A 444 -30.27 7.39 26.26
C SER A 444 -30.25 7.93 24.84
N ASP A 445 -30.45 9.23 24.68
CA ASP A 445 -30.23 9.94 23.43
C ASP A 445 -29.53 11.27 23.76
N ARG A 446 -28.38 11.50 23.16
CA ARG A 446 -27.59 12.73 23.37
C ARG A 446 -28.05 13.92 22.52
N ASN A 447 -28.95 13.69 21.56
CA ASN A 447 -29.51 14.70 20.66
C ASN A 447 -31.03 14.50 20.49
N LEU A 448 -31.72 14.51 21.63
CA LEU A 448 -33.15 14.32 21.71
C LEU A 448 -33.88 15.33 20.81
N PHE A 449 -34.74 14.82 19.92
CA PHE A 449 -35.49 15.59 18.93
C PHE A 449 -34.66 16.49 17.99
N GLY A 450 -33.35 16.26 17.88
CA GLY A 450 -32.46 17.12 17.08
C GLY A 450 -32.19 18.50 17.69
N LEU A 451 -32.48 18.68 18.98
CA LEU A 451 -32.32 19.95 19.70
C LEU A 451 -30.96 20.08 20.41
N GLY A 452 -30.15 19.02 20.40
CA GLY A 452 -28.91 18.93 21.17
C GLY A 452 -29.13 18.75 22.66
N TYR A 453 -30.30 18.24 23.08
CA TYR A 453 -30.62 17.87 24.46
C TYR A 453 -30.19 16.43 24.73
N SER A 454 -29.67 16.16 25.92
CA SER A 454 -29.39 14.79 26.36
C SER A 454 -30.50 14.29 27.28
N GLY A 455 -31.19 13.23 26.87
CA GLY A 455 -32.17 12.52 27.68
C GLY A 455 -31.68 11.12 28.02
N SER A 456 -31.93 10.64 29.25
CA SER A 456 -31.66 9.25 29.60
C SER A 456 -32.66 8.70 30.61
N LEU A 457 -32.98 7.43 30.45
CA LEU A 457 -33.77 6.64 31.37
C LEU A 457 -32.93 5.43 31.78
N LYS A 458 -32.64 5.31 33.07
CA LYS A 458 -31.81 4.24 33.63
C LYS A 458 -32.55 3.51 34.73
N PHE A 459 -32.45 2.19 34.67
CA PHE A 459 -32.97 1.26 35.66
C PHE A 459 -31.85 0.34 36.13
N SER A 460 -31.73 0.13 37.43
CA SER A 460 -30.83 -0.88 37.98
C SER A 460 -31.43 -1.57 39.21
N LEU A 461 -31.25 -2.87 39.28
CA LEU A 461 -31.72 -3.74 40.36
C LEU A 461 -30.55 -4.54 40.91
N GLY A 462 -30.33 -4.44 42.22
CA GLY A 462 -29.46 -5.31 43.01
C GLY A 462 -30.25 -6.01 44.11
N ARG A 463 -29.56 -6.75 44.99
CA ARG A 463 -30.20 -7.45 46.11
C ARG A 463 -30.82 -6.49 47.12
N LEU A 464 -30.15 -5.37 47.41
CA LEU A 464 -30.59 -4.37 48.38
C LEU A 464 -31.06 -3.09 47.68
N THR A 465 -30.35 -2.71 46.61
CA THR A 465 -30.63 -1.45 45.91
C THR A 465 -31.56 -1.59 44.71
N LYS A 466 -32.49 -0.66 44.57
CA LYS A 466 -33.28 -0.46 43.33
C LYS A 466 -33.18 1.00 42.97
N ASN A 467 -32.78 1.30 41.74
CA ASN A 467 -32.59 2.67 41.27
C ASN A 467 -33.28 2.87 39.93
N PHE A 468 -34.09 3.91 39.86
CA PHE A 468 -34.67 4.44 38.65
C PHE A 468 -34.25 5.90 38.53
N ARG A 469 -33.78 6.31 37.35
CA ARG A 469 -33.41 7.70 37.07
C ARG A 469 -33.84 8.10 35.67
N LEU A 470 -34.58 9.19 35.58
CA LEU A 470 -34.89 9.92 34.35
C LEU A 470 -34.14 11.25 34.38
N SER A 471 -33.31 11.50 33.38
CA SER A 471 -32.49 12.71 33.27
C SER A 471 -32.77 13.41 31.95
N LEU A 472 -32.89 14.74 31.98
CA LEU A 472 -32.96 15.60 30.80
C LEU A 472 -32.03 16.80 31.01
N THR A 473 -31.16 17.08 30.04
CA THR A 473 -30.20 18.19 30.11
C THR A 473 -30.16 18.99 28.81
N ASP A 474 -30.26 20.30 28.94
CA ASP A 474 -29.95 21.28 27.89
C ASP A 474 -28.54 21.86 28.13
N PRO A 475 -27.54 21.51 27.30
CA PRO A 475 -26.17 22.01 27.46
C PRO A 475 -26.00 23.48 27.04
N TYR A 476 -27.00 24.08 26.36
CA TYR A 476 -26.96 25.47 25.88
C TYR A 476 -28.25 26.22 26.24
N PHE A 477 -28.54 26.32 27.53
CA PHE A 477 -29.73 26.96 28.05
C PHE A 477 -29.82 28.43 27.59
N LEU A 478 -30.97 28.79 27.01
CA LEU A 478 -31.22 30.11 26.40
C LEU A 478 -30.22 30.52 25.30
N GLY A 479 -29.49 29.55 24.72
CA GLY A 479 -28.46 29.81 23.70
C GLY A 479 -27.09 30.17 24.27
N TYR A 480 -26.95 30.31 25.58
CA TYR A 480 -25.66 30.52 26.26
C TYR A 480 -25.02 29.18 26.61
N ARG A 481 -23.70 29.17 26.86
CA ARG A 481 -22.97 27.96 27.33
C ARG A 481 -23.22 27.67 28.82
N TYR A 482 -24.50 27.64 29.20
CA TYR A 482 -24.96 27.22 30.51
C TYR A 482 -25.69 25.89 30.34
N SER A 483 -25.31 24.90 31.15
CA SER A 483 -25.99 23.60 31.17
C SER A 483 -27.06 23.62 32.25
N VAL A 484 -28.31 23.30 31.88
CA VAL A 484 -29.43 23.12 32.81
C VAL A 484 -29.93 21.70 32.69
N GLY A 485 -29.98 20.98 33.81
CA GLY A 485 -30.42 19.59 33.88
C GLY A 485 -31.57 19.41 34.87
N THR A 486 -32.39 18.40 34.64
CA THR A 486 -33.44 17.95 35.56
C THR A 486 -33.34 16.43 35.68
N ASP A 487 -33.23 15.96 36.93
CA ASP A 487 -33.15 14.54 37.26
C ASP A 487 -34.32 14.16 38.17
N LEU A 488 -35.14 13.21 37.73
CA LEU A 488 -36.13 12.53 38.56
C LEU A 488 -35.58 11.16 38.92
N TYR A 489 -35.46 10.86 40.21
CA TYR A 489 -34.90 9.60 40.67
C TYR A 489 -35.74 8.95 41.78
N TYR A 490 -35.67 7.63 41.83
CA TYR A 490 -36.20 6.80 42.91
C TYR A 490 -35.13 5.78 43.29
N GLU A 491 -34.70 5.80 44.56
CA GLU A 491 -33.66 4.92 45.08
C GLU A 491 -34.15 4.26 46.38
N THR A 492 -34.14 2.93 46.43
CA THR A 492 -34.27 2.17 47.68
C THR A 492 -32.90 1.74 48.15
N ARG A 493 -32.65 1.88 49.45
CA ARG A 493 -31.43 1.45 50.11
C ARG A 493 -31.67 0.24 50.98
#